data_AF-A0A2G8JWE4-F1
#
_entry.id   AF-A0A2G8JWE4-F1
#
_cell.length_a   1.000
_cell.length_b   1.000
_cell.length_c   1.000
_cell.angle_alpha   90.00
_cell.angle_beta   90.00
_cell.angle_gamma   90.00
#
_symmetry.space_group_name_H-M   'P 1'
#
loop_
_entity.id
_entity.type
_entity.pdbx_description
1 polymer ?
#
loop_
_entity_poly.entity_id
_entity_poly.type
_entity_poly.pdbx_seq_one_letter_code
_entity_poly.pdbx_strand_id
1 'polypeptide(L)'
;MITYTASSIEWNKNCNTSLLITEPPGKVSFIAAQAPREGTKEDFWRMVWKEDVETIVMLVDKDGTEQHSKDAQYWPKKVNRTQKYGAITVLLMETTAFRSYILREINVIKGNERVHTVRQYEIPCWKYGGVPAESADLISVIKQIKNHQKGGKRLLVHCSNGVGATGVFISLYDLMDVIKTKKEVSVFDVIEGMRTDRVNMVLTKLQYLFIFDALLEAMLSPDSQMSCDQLKKLDLSAMKAKCKKEFQILQETTKHQEDLATRAGNSSVNNHKNRFPDLLPVDKFRPVLKSPGNVFGSNDYINATFAKSLTLYWPNGHNAAASYGLMTVICKKIDESDVFTRRQFEVKHKRAQKSLLVDHFSFHGWSGNKPDVHKLREFIKYTRTKGTGPAIVHCINGVGLSAVYVTVISELERIEKEGTVDVFQTLNKLRKQCPKAVQTQDEYLLCYEHLRDHLNNPDEYTVVF
;
A
#
# COMPACT_ATOMS: atom_id res chain seq x y z
N MET A 1 -4.20 -32.18 9.79
CA MET A 1 -3.24 -31.77 10.83
C MET A 1 -2.01 -31.21 10.15
N ILE A 2 -1.65 -29.96 10.45
CA ILE A 2 -0.30 -29.44 10.17
C ILE A 2 0.47 -29.75 11.45
N THR A 3 1.47 -30.63 11.39
CA THR A 3 2.35 -30.93 12.51
C THR A 3 3.55 -29.98 12.46
N TYR A 4 3.87 -29.38 13.60
CA TYR A 4 5.08 -28.59 13.82
C TYR A 4 6.02 -29.43 14.68
N THR A 5 7.29 -29.54 14.29
CA THR A 5 8.31 -30.21 15.10
C THR A 5 9.36 -29.21 15.54
N ALA A 6 9.55 -29.12 16.86
CA ALA A 6 10.64 -28.36 17.44
C ALA A 6 11.95 -29.14 17.28
N SER A 7 12.94 -28.54 16.63
CA SER A 7 14.34 -28.96 16.78
C SER A 7 15.09 -27.86 17.53
N SER A 8 15.63 -28.19 18.70
CA SER A 8 16.49 -27.30 19.46
C SER A 8 17.89 -27.31 18.84
N ILE A 9 18.21 -26.29 18.06
CA ILE A 9 19.60 -26.03 17.64
C ILE A 9 20.28 -25.29 18.79
N GLU A 10 21.35 -25.84 19.35
CA GLU A 10 22.18 -25.16 20.35
C GLU A 10 22.83 -23.92 19.71
N TRP A 11 22.29 -22.76 20.03
CA TRP A 11 22.91 -21.46 19.80
C TRP A 11 23.73 -21.09 21.04
N ASN A 12 24.88 -20.43 20.86
CA ASN A 12 25.52 -19.70 21.97
C ASN A 12 24.44 -18.87 22.68
N LYS A 13 24.41 -18.95 24.03
CA LYS A 13 23.34 -18.54 24.98
C LYS A 13 22.76 -17.10 24.85
N ASN A 14 23.08 -16.35 23.81
CA ASN A 14 22.82 -14.91 23.67
C ASN A 14 21.77 -14.54 22.59
N CYS A 15 21.38 -15.45 21.68
CA CYS A 15 20.34 -15.18 20.67
C CYS A 15 18.99 -15.81 21.06
N ASN A 16 17.98 -14.99 21.37
CA ASN A 16 16.63 -15.47 21.69
C ASN A 16 15.80 -15.67 20.41
N THR A 17 15.83 -16.90 19.89
CA THR A 17 15.18 -17.30 18.64
C THR A 17 14.62 -18.71 18.75
N SER A 18 13.52 -18.99 18.04
CA SER A 18 12.97 -20.35 17.88
C SER A 18 12.86 -20.68 16.40
N LEU A 19 13.24 -21.90 16.03
CA LEU A 19 13.00 -22.43 14.69
C LEU A 19 11.61 -23.07 14.65
N LEU A 20 10.77 -22.63 13.73
CA LEU A 20 9.42 -23.16 13.50
C LEU A 20 9.46 -23.96 12.20
N ILE A 21 9.39 -25.30 12.30
CA ILE A 21 9.45 -26.20 11.15
C ILE A 21 8.03 -26.60 10.77
N THR A 22 7.64 -26.30 9.53
CA THR A 22 6.45 -26.88 8.91
C THR A 22 6.86 -28.15 8.14
N GLU A 23 6.34 -29.31 8.51
CA GLU A 23 6.92 -30.61 8.14
C GLU A 23 6.65 -31.25 6.76
N PRO A 24 5.87 -30.73 5.80
CA PRO A 24 5.89 -31.32 4.46
C PRO A 24 7.10 -30.79 3.65
N PRO A 25 7.83 -31.67 2.93
CA PRO A 25 8.82 -31.25 1.95
C PRO A 25 8.19 -30.28 0.94
N GLY A 26 8.83 -29.13 0.72
CA GLY A 26 8.33 -28.07 -0.18
C GLY A 26 7.65 -26.88 0.52
N LYS A 27 7.45 -26.91 1.85
CA LYS A 27 7.02 -25.72 2.61
C LYS A 27 8.20 -24.88 3.13
N VAL A 28 7.93 -23.59 3.35
CA VAL A 28 8.87 -22.61 3.90
C VAL A 28 9.05 -22.87 5.40
N SER A 29 10.29 -22.94 5.87
CA SER A 29 10.60 -23.01 7.31
C SER A 29 10.83 -21.61 7.87
N PHE A 30 10.32 -21.33 9.07
CA PHE A 30 10.42 -20.01 9.69
C PHE A 30 11.43 -19.98 10.84
N ILE A 31 12.08 -18.83 11.03
CA ILE A 31 12.78 -18.50 12.27
C ILE A 31 12.04 -17.35 12.92
N ALA A 32 11.42 -17.58 14.08
CA ALA A 32 10.85 -16.51 14.90
C ALA A 32 11.92 -15.96 15.85
N ALA A 33 12.26 -14.69 15.70
CA ALA A 33 13.35 -14.06 16.45
C ALA A 33 12.88 -12.76 17.14
N GLN A 34 13.50 -12.40 18.25
CA GLN A 34 13.43 -11.02 18.76
C GLN A 34 14.25 -10.07 17.86
N ALA A 35 13.95 -8.77 17.91
CA ALA A 35 14.82 -7.78 17.29
C ALA A 35 16.21 -7.81 17.96
N PRO A 36 17.30 -7.66 17.18
CA PRO A 36 18.62 -7.62 17.77
C PRO A 36 18.79 -6.34 18.61
N ARG A 37 19.47 -6.48 19.75
CA ARG A 37 19.97 -5.37 20.55
C ARG A 37 21.39 -5.01 20.09
N GLU A 38 21.92 -3.88 20.54
CA GLU A 38 23.29 -3.45 20.23
C GLU A 38 24.33 -4.57 20.45
N GLY A 39 24.26 -5.26 21.59
CA GLY A 39 25.17 -6.36 21.93
C GLY A 39 24.93 -7.68 21.20
N THR A 40 23.84 -7.83 20.43
CA THR A 40 23.47 -9.11 19.78
C THR A 40 23.40 -9.04 18.25
N LYS A 41 23.82 -7.93 17.64
CA LYS A 41 23.82 -7.77 16.17
C LYS A 41 24.71 -8.80 15.48
N GLU A 42 25.86 -9.12 16.08
CA GLU A 42 26.76 -10.15 15.58
C GLU A 42 26.12 -11.54 15.58
N ASP A 43 25.52 -11.93 16.71
CA ASP A 43 24.87 -13.22 16.82
C ASP A 43 23.67 -13.34 15.85
N PHE A 44 22.94 -12.25 15.63
CA PHE A 44 21.85 -12.18 14.65
C PHE A 44 22.34 -12.46 13.23
N TRP A 45 23.39 -11.78 12.76
CA TRP A 45 23.93 -12.03 11.42
C TRP A 45 24.62 -13.38 11.29
N ARG A 46 25.24 -13.88 12.36
CA ARG A 46 25.80 -15.24 12.38
C ARG A 46 24.70 -16.28 12.21
N MET A 47 23.53 -16.09 12.82
CA MET A 47 22.36 -16.94 12.61
C MET A 47 21.83 -16.84 11.17
N VAL A 48 21.64 -15.63 10.64
CA VAL A 48 21.20 -15.40 9.24
C VAL A 48 22.10 -16.13 8.25
N TRP A 49 23.42 -16.06 8.46
CA TRP A 49 24.41 -16.77 7.65
C TRP A 49 24.32 -18.29 7.80
N LYS A 50 24.37 -18.80 9.04
CA LYS A 50 24.41 -20.25 9.32
C LYS A 50 23.15 -20.96 8.83
N GLU A 51 21.99 -20.34 8.99
CA GLU A 51 20.69 -20.92 8.62
C GLU A 51 20.29 -20.63 7.17
N ASP A 52 21.18 -20.02 6.37
CA ASP A 52 20.96 -19.74 4.95
C ASP A 52 19.63 -19.00 4.68
N VAL A 53 19.37 -17.98 5.51
CA VAL A 53 18.12 -17.20 5.49
C VAL A 53 18.06 -16.35 4.22
N GLU A 54 17.05 -16.57 3.38
CA GLU A 54 16.86 -15.80 2.13
C GLU A 54 16.11 -14.49 2.38
N THR A 55 15.13 -14.53 3.28
CA THR A 55 14.22 -13.40 3.53
C THR A 55 14.14 -13.10 5.02
N ILE A 56 14.27 -11.81 5.37
CA ILE A 56 14.03 -11.27 6.70
C ILE A 56 12.76 -10.42 6.64
N VAL A 57 11.80 -10.68 7.52
CA VAL A 57 10.60 -9.86 7.72
C VAL A 57 10.70 -9.17 9.07
N MET A 58 10.80 -7.85 9.02
CA MET A 58 10.90 -6.96 10.17
C MET A 58 9.59 -6.20 10.34
N LEU A 59 8.84 -6.53 11.40
CA LEU A 59 7.55 -5.93 11.72
C LEU A 59 7.78 -4.80 12.74
N VAL A 60 7.53 -3.56 12.34
CA VAL A 60 7.91 -2.35 13.08
C VAL A 60 6.67 -1.64 13.61
N ASP A 61 6.73 -1.21 14.88
CA ASP A 61 5.76 -0.27 15.44
C ASP A 61 6.01 1.15 14.94
N LYS A 62 5.08 1.66 14.12
CA LYS A 62 5.17 2.98 13.51
C LYS A 62 5.26 4.12 14.52
N ASP A 63 4.63 3.95 15.68
CA ASP A 63 4.43 5.02 16.64
C ASP A 63 5.59 5.15 17.63
N GLY A 64 6.64 4.33 17.49
CA GLY A 64 7.87 4.50 18.26
C GLY A 64 7.66 4.40 19.77
N THR A 65 6.74 3.54 20.22
CA THR A 65 6.53 3.31 21.66
C THR A 65 7.86 2.97 22.36
N GLU A 66 7.99 3.25 23.66
CA GLU A 66 9.26 3.14 24.42
C GLU A 66 10.03 1.82 24.21
N GLN A 67 9.35 0.74 23.80
CA GLN A 67 9.94 -0.55 23.44
C GLN A 67 10.95 -0.46 22.27
N HIS A 68 10.74 0.42 21.28
CA HIS A 68 11.65 0.67 20.16
C HIS A 68 13.01 1.23 20.57
N SER A 69 13.10 1.82 21.77
CA SER A 69 14.38 2.35 22.28
C SER A 69 15.46 1.27 22.44
N LYS A 70 15.08 -0.03 22.41
CA LYS A 70 15.99 -1.16 22.60
C LYS A 70 16.26 -1.96 21.32
N ASP A 71 15.46 -1.78 20.28
CA ASP A 71 15.64 -2.45 18.99
C ASP A 71 16.76 -1.72 18.24
N ALA A 72 17.75 -2.47 17.77
CA ALA A 72 18.96 -1.89 17.22
C ALA A 72 19.01 -2.05 15.70
N GLN A 73 19.27 -0.96 14.97
CA GLN A 73 19.51 -1.06 13.53
C GLN A 73 20.73 -1.96 13.26
N TYR A 74 20.49 -3.06 12.56
CA TYR A 74 21.47 -4.11 12.30
C TYR A 74 21.95 -4.13 10.83
N TRP A 75 21.73 -3.07 10.05
CA TRP A 75 22.21 -2.94 8.68
C TRP A 75 22.85 -1.56 8.44
N PRO A 76 23.71 -1.39 7.42
CA PRO A 76 24.31 -0.10 7.09
C PRO A 76 23.27 1.01 6.82
N LYS A 77 23.55 2.25 7.24
CA LYS A 77 22.62 3.38 7.07
C LYS A 77 22.49 3.90 5.63
N LYS A 78 23.49 3.67 4.79
CA LYS A 78 23.57 4.20 3.43
C LYS A 78 23.77 3.07 2.45
N VAL A 79 23.11 3.17 1.30
CA VAL A 79 23.31 2.27 0.16
C VAL A 79 24.78 2.29 -0.27
N ASN A 80 25.29 1.15 -0.76
CA ASN A 80 26.69 0.91 -1.14
C ASN A 80 27.69 1.10 0.02
N ARG A 81 27.25 0.91 1.26
CA ARG A 81 28.12 0.88 2.44
C ARG A 81 28.07 -0.47 3.12
N THR A 82 29.20 -0.84 3.70
CA THR A 82 29.38 -2.06 4.48
C THR A 82 29.38 -1.78 5.97
N GLN A 83 29.01 -2.77 6.76
CA GLN A 83 29.19 -2.80 8.21
C GLN A 83 29.63 -4.21 8.64
N LYS A 84 30.62 -4.29 9.53
CA LYS A 84 31.11 -5.57 10.06
C LYS A 84 30.42 -5.90 11.38
N TYR A 85 30.06 -7.17 11.51
CA TYR A 85 29.49 -7.80 12.68
C TYR A 85 30.26 -9.09 12.95
N GLY A 86 31.33 -9.01 13.75
CA GLY A 86 32.31 -10.09 13.90
C GLY A 86 32.93 -10.47 12.55
N ALA A 87 32.83 -11.76 12.19
CA ALA A 87 33.32 -12.29 10.93
C ALA A 87 32.40 -12.01 9.71
N ILE A 88 31.19 -11.50 9.94
CA ILE A 88 30.21 -11.21 8.89
C ILE A 88 30.34 -9.75 8.45
N THR A 89 30.46 -9.53 7.15
CA THR A 89 30.36 -8.22 6.50
C THR A 89 29.02 -8.11 5.81
N VAL A 90 28.26 -7.06 6.14
CA VAL A 90 26.93 -6.79 5.60
C VAL A 90 27.00 -5.57 4.71
N LEU A 91 26.64 -5.71 3.44
CA LEU A 91 26.63 -4.66 2.42
C LEU A 91 25.19 -4.36 2.02
N LEU A 92 24.76 -3.11 2.19
CA LEU A 92 23.45 -2.66 1.72
C LEU A 92 23.55 -2.30 0.22
N MET A 93 22.91 -3.09 -0.64
CA MET A 93 22.94 -2.92 -2.10
C MET A 93 21.87 -1.96 -2.60
N GLU A 94 20.65 -2.09 -2.07
CA GLU A 94 19.50 -1.29 -2.49
C GLU A 94 18.53 -1.04 -1.34
N THR A 95 17.78 0.06 -1.41
CA THR A 95 16.66 0.34 -0.51
C THR A 95 15.54 0.97 -1.32
N THR A 96 14.40 0.27 -1.37
CA THR A 96 13.25 0.66 -2.19
C THR A 96 12.04 0.83 -1.29
N ALA A 97 11.47 2.03 -1.29
CA ALA A 97 10.31 2.37 -0.46
C ALA A 97 9.01 2.12 -1.24
N PHE A 98 8.18 1.23 -0.69
CA PHE A 98 6.82 0.97 -1.13
C PHE A 98 5.83 1.62 -0.17
N ARG A 99 4.56 1.62 -0.55
CA ARG A 99 3.49 2.21 0.26
C ARG A 99 3.34 1.51 1.62
N SER A 100 3.45 0.18 1.64
CA SER A 100 3.16 -0.65 2.82
C SER A 100 4.41 -1.26 3.47
N TYR A 101 5.59 -1.15 2.84
CA TYR A 101 6.84 -1.71 3.35
C TYR A 101 8.06 -1.02 2.72
N ILE A 102 9.24 -1.26 3.29
CA ILE A 102 10.53 -0.91 2.70
C ILE A 102 11.26 -2.22 2.40
N LEU A 103 11.74 -2.38 1.17
CA LEU A 103 12.58 -3.51 0.78
C LEU A 103 14.04 -3.11 0.80
N ARG A 104 14.90 -3.95 1.36
CA ARG A 104 16.35 -3.82 1.25
C ARG A 104 16.94 -5.09 0.67
N GLU A 105 17.83 -4.92 -0.30
CA GLU A 105 18.68 -6.00 -0.78
C GLU A 105 20.04 -5.90 -0.10
N ILE A 106 20.43 -6.96 0.60
CA ILE A 106 21.58 -6.99 1.48
C ILE A 106 22.48 -8.16 1.09
N ASN A 107 23.74 -7.87 0.78
CA ASN A 107 24.76 -8.90 0.59
C ASN A 107 25.46 -9.18 1.92
N VAL A 108 25.37 -10.42 2.38
CA VAL A 108 26.05 -10.94 3.56
C VAL A 108 27.27 -11.72 3.08
N ILE A 109 28.43 -11.48 3.69
CA ILE A 109 29.71 -12.05 3.28
C ILE A 109 30.46 -12.50 4.54
N LYS A 110 31.02 -13.70 4.53
CA LYS A 110 31.87 -14.20 5.62
C LYS A 110 33.26 -14.55 5.08
N GLY A 111 34.29 -13.78 5.47
CA GLY A 111 35.65 -13.98 4.95
C GLY A 111 35.70 -13.99 3.41
N ASN A 112 36.34 -15.02 2.83
CA ASN A 112 36.40 -15.27 1.38
C ASN A 112 35.38 -16.34 0.92
N GLU A 113 34.33 -16.60 1.72
CA GLU A 113 33.25 -17.53 1.34
C GLU A 113 32.35 -16.92 0.24
N ARG A 114 31.17 -17.51 0.00
CA ARG A 114 30.18 -17.03 -0.98
C ARG A 114 29.62 -15.64 -0.63
N VAL A 115 29.00 -14.97 -1.59
CA VAL A 115 28.10 -13.84 -1.30
C VAL A 115 26.70 -14.41 -1.12
N HIS A 116 26.08 -14.13 0.03
CA HIS A 116 24.71 -14.55 0.34
C HIS A 116 23.79 -13.34 0.30
N THR A 117 22.89 -13.28 -0.68
CA THR A 117 21.95 -12.16 -0.82
C THR A 117 20.70 -12.42 0.00
N VAL A 118 20.34 -11.45 0.84
CA VAL A 118 19.20 -11.47 1.75
C VAL A 118 18.27 -10.30 1.42
N ARG A 119 16.97 -10.57 1.31
CA ARG A 119 15.94 -9.53 1.19
C ARG A 119 15.34 -9.23 2.55
N GLN A 120 15.38 -7.97 2.97
CA GLN A 120 14.76 -7.52 4.20
C GLN A 120 13.51 -6.69 3.89
N TYR A 121 12.35 -7.15 4.36
CA TYR A 121 11.07 -6.45 4.30
C TYR A 121 10.81 -5.78 5.65
N GLU A 122 10.86 -4.44 5.69
CA GLU A 122 10.45 -3.66 6.85
C GLU A 122 9.00 -3.21 6.70
N ILE A 123 8.12 -3.68 7.58
CA ILE A 123 6.67 -3.47 7.51
C ILE A 123 6.25 -2.59 8.70
N PRO A 124 5.95 -1.30 8.50
CA PRO A 124 5.76 -0.31 9.57
C PRO A 124 4.34 -0.28 10.16
N CYS A 125 3.52 -1.32 10.00
CA CYS A 125 2.08 -1.22 10.28
C CYS A 125 1.64 -1.75 11.66
N TRP A 126 2.54 -1.91 12.64
CA TRP A 126 2.22 -2.67 13.86
C TRP A 126 2.33 -1.87 15.16
N LYS A 127 1.27 -1.19 15.63
CA LYS A 127 1.29 -0.66 17.01
C LYS A 127 1.61 -1.78 18.01
N TYR A 128 2.41 -1.53 19.06
CA TYR A 128 2.73 -2.56 20.05
C TYR A 128 1.44 -3.16 20.66
N GLY A 129 1.31 -4.49 20.61
CA GLY A 129 0.09 -5.21 21.04
C GLY A 129 -1.14 -5.00 20.14
N GLY A 130 -1.04 -4.12 19.14
CA GLY A 130 -2.05 -3.81 18.15
C GLY A 130 -1.90 -4.62 16.86
N VAL A 131 -2.62 -4.15 15.84
CA VAL A 131 -2.75 -4.78 14.52
C VAL A 131 -2.71 -3.71 13.42
N PRO A 132 -2.39 -4.07 12.16
CA PRO A 132 -2.47 -3.16 11.03
C PRO A 132 -3.86 -2.55 10.88
N ALA A 133 -3.90 -1.28 10.49
CA ALA A 133 -5.17 -0.60 10.20
C ALA A 133 -5.89 -1.21 8.98
N GLU A 134 -5.14 -1.81 8.06
CA GLU A 134 -5.66 -2.41 6.83
C GLU A 134 -5.01 -3.80 6.64
N SER A 135 -5.81 -4.86 6.72
CA SER A 135 -5.35 -6.25 6.48
C SER A 135 -4.90 -6.49 5.04
N ALA A 136 -5.53 -5.83 4.06
CA ALA A 136 -5.15 -5.88 2.65
C ALA A 136 -3.66 -5.58 2.39
N ASP A 137 -3.08 -4.62 3.12
CA ASP A 137 -1.66 -4.26 2.96
C ASP A 137 -0.74 -5.39 3.41
N LEU A 138 -1.05 -6.03 4.54
CA LEU A 138 -0.29 -7.18 5.03
C LEU A 138 -0.46 -8.40 4.11
N ILE A 139 -1.68 -8.67 3.67
CA ILE A 139 -2.00 -9.75 2.71
C ILE A 139 -1.18 -9.58 1.42
N SER A 140 -1.13 -8.35 0.89
CA SER A 140 -0.36 -8.04 -0.33
C SER A 140 1.13 -8.30 -0.14
N VAL A 141 1.72 -7.90 1.00
CA VAL A 141 3.13 -8.14 1.29
C VAL A 141 3.42 -9.63 1.48
N ILE A 142 2.53 -10.38 2.16
CA ILE A 142 2.66 -11.83 2.32
C ILE A 142 2.66 -12.53 0.95
N LYS A 143 1.71 -12.18 0.05
CA LYS A 143 1.67 -12.72 -1.31
C LYS A 143 2.96 -12.44 -2.08
N GLN A 144 3.47 -11.22 -1.97
CA GLN A 144 4.72 -10.85 -2.63
C GLN A 144 5.91 -11.64 -2.08
N ILE A 145 6.02 -11.80 -0.76
CA ILE A 145 7.10 -12.60 -0.16
C ILE A 145 7.00 -14.06 -0.61
N LYS A 146 5.79 -14.64 -0.64
CA LYS A 146 5.55 -16.00 -1.16
C LYS A 146 6.03 -16.17 -2.60
N ASN A 147 5.80 -15.17 -3.46
CA ASN A 147 6.23 -15.22 -4.85
C ASN A 147 7.76 -15.18 -5.02
N HIS A 148 8.49 -14.58 -4.07
CA HIS A 148 9.95 -14.49 -4.11
C HIS A 148 10.65 -15.62 -3.35
N GLN A 149 10.00 -16.17 -2.31
CA GLN A 149 10.58 -17.17 -1.45
C GLN A 149 10.68 -18.51 -2.18
N LYS A 150 11.92 -18.99 -2.37
CA LYS A 150 12.14 -20.28 -3.03
C LYS A 150 11.97 -21.41 -2.03
N GLY A 151 11.41 -22.54 -2.50
CA GLY A 151 11.30 -23.75 -1.69
C GLY A 151 12.67 -24.19 -1.15
N GLY A 152 12.73 -24.53 0.14
CA GLY A 152 13.95 -25.01 0.80
C GLY A 152 14.81 -23.93 1.48
N LYS A 153 14.50 -22.64 1.35
CA LYS A 153 15.18 -21.55 2.06
C LYS A 153 14.36 -21.05 3.26
N ARG A 154 15.05 -20.58 4.30
CA ARG A 154 14.41 -20.12 5.54
C ARG A 154 13.96 -18.67 5.46
N LEU A 155 12.85 -18.38 6.14
CA LEU A 155 12.28 -17.04 6.28
C LEU A 155 12.35 -16.64 7.75
N LEU A 156 13.14 -15.62 8.07
CA LEU A 156 13.26 -15.09 9.43
C LEU A 156 12.22 -14.01 9.63
N VAL A 157 11.35 -14.15 10.62
CA VAL A 157 10.36 -13.15 11.00
C VAL A 157 10.67 -12.62 12.39
N HIS A 158 10.78 -11.31 12.53
CA HIS A 158 10.94 -10.67 13.84
C HIS A 158 10.07 -9.42 13.96
N CYS A 159 9.69 -9.14 15.19
CA CYS A 159 9.22 -7.83 15.65
C CYS A 159 10.18 -7.39 16.78
N SER A 160 9.72 -6.65 17.79
CA SER A 160 10.57 -6.34 18.95
C SER A 160 10.84 -7.59 19.81
N ASN A 161 9.79 -8.30 20.25
CA ASN A 161 9.93 -9.50 21.10
C ASN A 161 9.93 -10.84 20.35
N GLY A 162 9.57 -10.83 19.08
CA GLY A 162 9.53 -12.04 18.24
C GLY A 162 8.35 -12.97 18.51
N VAL A 163 7.24 -12.50 19.09
CA VAL A 163 6.07 -13.35 19.38
C VAL A 163 4.74 -12.78 18.90
N GLY A 164 4.49 -11.48 19.10
CA GLY A 164 3.18 -10.85 18.85
C GLY A 164 2.88 -10.73 17.35
N ALA A 165 3.33 -9.64 16.73
CA ALA A 165 3.19 -9.42 15.29
C ALA A 165 3.84 -10.55 14.48
N THR A 166 4.97 -11.09 14.97
CA THR A 166 5.64 -12.26 14.38
C THR A 166 4.71 -13.44 14.23
N GLY A 167 3.96 -13.81 15.30
CA GLY A 167 3.01 -14.90 15.23
C GLY A 167 1.86 -14.63 14.28
N VAL A 168 1.34 -13.40 14.24
CA VAL A 168 0.27 -13.03 13.29
C VAL A 168 0.73 -13.18 11.84
N PHE A 169 1.93 -12.70 11.53
CA PHE A 169 2.49 -12.83 10.18
C PHE A 169 2.63 -14.31 9.78
N ILE A 170 3.20 -15.15 10.65
CA ILE A 170 3.41 -16.57 10.36
C ILE A 170 2.07 -17.31 10.21
N SER A 171 1.11 -17.07 11.11
CA SER A 171 -0.25 -17.63 10.98
C SER A 171 -0.90 -17.28 9.65
N LEU A 172 -0.84 -16.02 9.24
CA LEU A 172 -1.44 -15.61 7.96
C LEU A 172 -0.67 -16.21 6.77
N TYR A 173 0.66 -16.25 6.83
CA TYR A 173 1.46 -16.89 5.80
C TYR A 173 1.05 -18.35 5.60
N ASP A 174 0.90 -19.12 6.69
CA ASP A 174 0.55 -20.54 6.60
C ASP A 174 -0.90 -20.77 6.19
N LEU A 175 -1.83 -19.92 6.65
CA LEU A 175 -3.26 -20.16 6.50
C LEU A 175 -3.84 -19.60 5.20
N MET A 176 -3.25 -18.57 4.58
CA MET A 176 -3.80 -17.93 3.38
C MET A 176 -3.93 -18.85 2.17
N ASP A 177 -3.04 -19.84 1.99
CA ASP A 177 -3.14 -20.80 0.88
C ASP A 177 -4.09 -21.96 1.23
N VAL A 178 -4.10 -22.34 2.51
CA VAL A 178 -4.92 -23.44 3.03
C VAL A 178 -6.39 -23.04 2.99
N ILE A 179 -6.73 -21.82 3.35
CA ILE A 179 -8.12 -21.36 3.42
C ILE A 179 -8.80 -21.26 2.06
N LYS A 180 -8.02 -21.14 0.98
CA LYS A 180 -8.52 -21.15 -0.40
C LYS A 180 -8.75 -22.56 -0.94
N THR A 181 -8.04 -23.55 -0.40
CA THR A 181 -7.97 -24.91 -0.97
C THR A 181 -8.69 -25.95 -0.11
N LYS A 182 -8.73 -25.76 1.20
CA LYS A 182 -9.39 -26.65 2.15
C LYS A 182 -10.71 -26.06 2.62
N LYS A 183 -11.66 -26.94 2.91
CA LYS A 183 -12.97 -26.57 3.45
C LYS A 183 -12.90 -26.07 4.90
N GLU A 184 -11.85 -26.43 5.63
CA GLU A 184 -11.71 -26.15 7.06
C GLU A 184 -10.29 -25.70 7.40
N VAL A 185 -10.21 -24.71 8.27
CA VAL A 185 -8.96 -24.16 8.83
C VAL A 185 -9.17 -23.93 10.32
N SER A 186 -8.24 -24.42 11.15
CA SER A 186 -8.19 -24.11 12.59
C SER A 186 -7.08 -23.11 12.86
N VAL A 187 -7.45 -21.85 13.11
CA VAL A 187 -6.52 -20.82 13.60
C VAL A 187 -5.99 -21.19 14.98
N PHE A 188 -6.83 -21.84 15.81
CA PHE A 188 -6.47 -22.28 17.15
C PHE A 188 -5.31 -23.26 17.12
N ASP A 189 -5.43 -24.35 16.35
CA ASP A 189 -4.42 -25.43 16.29
C ASP A 189 -3.08 -24.90 15.77
N VAL A 190 -3.11 -23.98 14.80
CA VAL A 190 -1.90 -23.35 14.26
C VAL A 190 -1.18 -22.54 15.33
N ILE A 191 -1.92 -21.75 16.12
CA ILE A 191 -1.33 -20.93 17.18
C ILE A 191 -0.88 -21.78 18.35
N GLU A 192 -1.64 -22.82 18.72
CA GLU A 192 -1.25 -23.79 19.74
C GLU A 192 0.06 -24.48 19.36
N GLY A 193 0.20 -24.95 18.12
CA GLY A 193 1.45 -25.52 17.61
C GLY A 193 2.60 -24.51 17.61
N MET A 194 2.40 -23.27 17.17
CA MET A 194 3.45 -22.25 17.28
C MET A 194 3.85 -21.97 18.74
N ARG A 195 2.92 -22.13 19.70
CA ARG A 195 3.18 -21.92 21.13
C ARG A 195 3.96 -23.06 21.77
N THR A 196 3.92 -24.28 21.23
CA THR A 196 4.81 -25.36 21.67
C THR A 196 6.26 -25.08 21.30
N ASP A 197 6.48 -24.43 20.16
CA ASP A 197 7.82 -24.12 19.66
C ASP A 197 8.39 -22.80 20.23
N ARG A 198 7.52 -21.81 20.45
CA ARG A 198 7.87 -20.51 21.04
C ARG A 198 6.74 -19.99 21.92
N VAL A 199 7.04 -19.79 23.19
CA VAL A 199 6.04 -19.30 24.16
C VAL A 199 5.41 -17.98 23.72
N ASN A 200 4.10 -17.83 23.98
CA ASN A 200 3.32 -16.60 23.76
C ASN A 200 3.20 -16.12 22.29
N MET A 201 3.42 -17.00 21.30
CA MET A 201 3.11 -16.69 19.89
C MET A 201 1.66 -16.21 19.75
N VAL A 202 1.48 -15.07 19.07
CA VAL A 202 0.25 -14.25 19.06
C VAL A 202 -0.10 -13.79 20.48
N LEU A 203 0.22 -12.54 20.80
CA LEU A 203 0.29 -12.05 22.18
C LEU A 203 -1.06 -11.55 22.72
N THR A 204 -1.88 -10.91 21.88
CA THR A 204 -3.11 -10.23 22.32
C THR A 204 -4.37 -10.81 21.68
N LYS A 205 -5.51 -10.68 22.36
CA LYS A 205 -6.83 -11.03 21.80
C LYS A 205 -7.11 -10.30 20.49
N LEU A 206 -6.70 -9.03 20.40
CA LEU A 206 -6.87 -8.21 19.18
C LEU A 206 -6.10 -8.81 18.00
N GLN A 207 -4.86 -9.27 18.23
CA GLN A 207 -4.06 -9.96 17.22
C GLN A 207 -4.69 -11.28 16.78
N TYR A 208 -5.25 -12.05 17.72
CA TYR A 208 -5.97 -13.29 17.41
C TYR A 208 -7.20 -13.04 16.52
N LEU A 209 -8.04 -12.04 16.86
CA LEU A 209 -9.21 -11.66 16.07
C LEU A 209 -8.81 -11.16 14.67
N PHE A 210 -7.77 -10.35 14.58
CA PHE A 210 -7.29 -9.84 13.30
C PHE A 210 -6.86 -10.95 12.32
N ILE A 211 -6.38 -12.09 12.81
CA ILE A 211 -6.07 -13.24 11.95
C ILE A 211 -7.34 -13.71 11.23
N PHE A 212 -8.49 -13.78 11.92
CA PHE A 212 -9.77 -14.14 11.31
C PHE A 212 -10.21 -13.09 10.28
N ASP A 213 -10.14 -11.80 10.64
CA ASP A 213 -10.54 -10.72 9.73
C ASP A 213 -9.70 -10.71 8.45
N ALA A 214 -8.38 -10.86 8.59
CA ALA A 214 -7.46 -10.90 7.45
C ALA A 214 -7.63 -12.18 6.62
N LEU A 215 -7.92 -13.32 7.24
CA LEU A 215 -8.24 -14.56 6.52
C LEU A 215 -9.54 -14.45 5.75
N LEU A 216 -10.58 -13.87 6.35
CA LEU A 216 -11.85 -13.60 5.68
C LEU A 216 -11.64 -12.66 4.48
N GLU A 217 -10.87 -11.59 4.64
CA GLU A 217 -10.53 -10.70 3.51
C GLU A 217 -9.75 -11.44 2.42
N ALA A 218 -8.81 -12.33 2.79
CA ALA A 218 -8.05 -13.14 1.84
C ALA A 218 -8.90 -14.20 1.11
N MET A 219 -9.95 -14.73 1.74
CA MET A 219 -10.93 -15.64 1.13
C MET A 219 -11.88 -14.93 0.16
N LEU A 220 -12.41 -13.78 0.58
CA LEU A 220 -13.38 -13.02 -0.20
C LEU A 220 -12.71 -12.28 -1.38
N SER A 221 -11.42 -11.97 -1.24
CA SER A 221 -10.65 -11.36 -2.31
C SER A 221 -10.35 -12.35 -3.43
N PRO A 222 -10.71 -12.05 -4.69
CA PRO A 222 -10.27 -12.84 -5.84
C PRO A 222 -8.75 -12.81 -5.94
N ASP A 223 -8.19 -13.82 -6.62
CA ASP A 223 -6.80 -13.79 -7.02
C ASP A 223 -6.62 -12.88 -8.24
N SER A 224 -6.56 -11.59 -7.96
CA SER A 224 -6.64 -10.52 -8.95
C SER A 224 -5.28 -10.07 -9.50
N GLN A 225 -4.21 -10.26 -8.71
CA GLN A 225 -2.83 -9.89 -9.05
C GLN A 225 -2.32 -10.69 -10.25
N MET A 226 -1.58 -10.03 -11.14
CA MET A 226 -0.94 -10.65 -12.29
C MET A 226 0.42 -10.01 -12.59
N SER A 227 1.30 -10.73 -13.26
CA SER A 227 2.54 -10.18 -13.79
C SER A 227 2.29 -9.28 -14.99
N CYS A 228 3.25 -8.39 -15.30
CA CYS A 228 3.19 -7.57 -16.50
C CYS A 228 3.06 -8.42 -17.77
N ASP A 229 3.75 -9.56 -17.85
CA ASP A 229 3.68 -10.47 -19.01
C ASP A 229 2.31 -11.12 -19.17
N GLN A 230 1.66 -11.48 -18.05
CA GLN A 230 0.29 -11.98 -18.07
C GLN A 230 -0.68 -10.92 -18.60
N LEU A 231 -0.54 -9.66 -18.16
CA LEU A 231 -1.37 -8.56 -18.64
C LEU A 231 -1.17 -8.27 -20.13
N LYS A 232 0.07 -8.29 -20.62
CA LYS A 232 0.39 -8.11 -22.05
C LYS A 232 -0.30 -9.14 -22.93
N LYS A 233 -0.33 -10.40 -22.48
CA LYS A 233 -0.91 -11.54 -23.21
C LYS A 233 -2.43 -11.66 -23.08
N LEU A 234 -3.06 -10.88 -22.21
CA LEU A 234 -4.50 -10.96 -21.95
C LEU A 234 -5.27 -10.30 -23.09
N ASP A 235 -6.01 -11.10 -23.86
CA ASP A 235 -6.86 -10.60 -24.93
C ASP A 235 -8.07 -9.80 -24.39
N LEU A 236 -8.74 -9.04 -25.27
CA LEU A 236 -9.85 -8.18 -24.86
C LEU A 236 -11.05 -8.97 -24.30
N SER A 237 -11.32 -10.17 -24.82
CA SER A 237 -12.43 -11.00 -24.38
C SER A 237 -12.20 -11.56 -22.96
N ALA A 238 -11.00 -12.09 -22.70
CA ALA A 238 -10.57 -12.60 -21.41
C ALA A 238 -10.51 -11.48 -20.37
N MET A 239 -10.01 -10.30 -20.77
CA MET A 239 -9.99 -9.11 -19.94
C MET A 239 -11.40 -8.65 -19.54
N LYS A 240 -12.36 -8.61 -20.49
CA LYS A 240 -13.77 -8.30 -20.21
C LYS A 240 -14.41 -9.31 -19.25
N ALA A 241 -14.15 -10.60 -19.44
CA ALA A 241 -14.67 -11.66 -18.57
C ALA A 241 -14.13 -11.55 -17.14
N LYS A 242 -12.82 -11.31 -16.99
CA LYS A 242 -12.19 -11.02 -15.69
C LYS A 242 -12.80 -9.79 -15.03
N CYS A 243 -12.91 -8.68 -15.78
CA CYS A 243 -13.50 -7.44 -15.29
C CYS A 243 -14.93 -7.62 -14.79
N LYS A 244 -15.77 -8.37 -15.52
CA LYS A 244 -17.15 -8.67 -15.12
C LYS A 244 -17.21 -9.38 -13.77
N LYS A 245 -16.41 -10.43 -13.59
CA LYS A 245 -16.38 -11.23 -12.36
C LYS A 245 -15.87 -10.41 -11.17
N GLU A 246 -14.76 -9.72 -11.35
CA GLU A 246 -14.13 -8.91 -10.29
C GLU A 246 -14.99 -7.71 -9.90
N PHE A 247 -15.58 -7.01 -10.87
CA PHE A 247 -16.43 -5.86 -10.60
C PHE A 247 -17.70 -6.26 -9.84
N GLN A 248 -18.26 -7.44 -10.12
CA GLN A 248 -19.37 -7.97 -9.34
C GLN A 248 -18.99 -8.18 -7.86
N ILE A 249 -17.82 -8.78 -7.60
CA ILE A 249 -17.32 -8.97 -6.23
C ILE A 249 -17.12 -7.62 -5.54
N LEU A 250 -16.53 -6.62 -6.21
CA LEU A 250 -16.36 -5.27 -5.66
C LEU A 250 -17.70 -4.64 -5.27
N GLN A 251 -18.77 -4.86 -6.04
CA GLN A 251 -20.10 -4.34 -5.72
C GLN A 251 -20.70 -5.04 -4.48
N GLU A 252 -20.50 -6.34 -4.34
CA GLU A 252 -20.96 -7.11 -3.18
C GLU A 252 -20.20 -6.71 -1.91
N THR A 253 -18.87 -6.61 -1.95
CA THR A 253 -18.05 -6.20 -0.81
C THR A 253 -18.37 -4.79 -0.32
N THR A 254 -18.67 -3.86 -1.24
CA THR A 254 -19.03 -2.47 -0.87
C THR A 254 -20.36 -2.40 -0.10
N LYS A 255 -21.31 -3.30 -0.37
CA LYS A 255 -22.63 -3.30 0.29
C LYS A 255 -22.57 -3.70 1.77
N HIS A 256 -21.54 -4.44 2.18
CA HIS A 256 -21.40 -5.00 3.52
C HIS A 256 -20.54 -4.16 4.48
N GLN A 257 -20.11 -2.95 4.08
CA GLN A 257 -19.30 -2.08 4.94
C GLN A 257 -20.18 -1.27 5.91
N GLU A 258 -20.12 -1.61 7.20
CA GLU A 258 -20.94 -0.99 8.26
C GLU A 258 -20.45 0.40 8.71
N ASP A 259 -19.22 0.82 8.39
CA ASP A 259 -18.60 2.05 8.90
C ASP A 259 -18.48 3.19 7.86
N LEU A 260 -19.45 3.27 6.94
CA LEU A 260 -19.54 4.31 5.90
C LEU A 260 -20.42 5.49 6.33
N ALA A 261 -20.30 5.93 7.59
CA ALA A 261 -21.11 7.04 8.09
C ALA A 261 -20.86 8.31 7.27
N THR A 262 -21.92 8.88 6.70
CA THR A 262 -21.93 10.10 5.87
C THR A 262 -22.69 11.23 6.57
N ARG A 263 -22.64 11.29 7.91
CA ARG A 263 -23.50 12.16 8.73
C ARG A 263 -23.25 13.63 8.47
N ALA A 264 -21.99 14.03 8.25
CA ALA A 264 -21.66 15.40 7.92
C ALA A 264 -22.29 15.83 6.60
N GLY A 265 -22.30 14.94 5.59
CA GLY A 265 -22.94 15.18 4.30
C GLY A 265 -24.47 15.19 4.38
N ASN A 266 -25.05 14.31 5.18
CA ASN A 266 -26.50 14.20 5.39
C ASN A 266 -27.10 15.24 6.36
N SER A 267 -26.27 16.08 6.98
CA SER A 267 -26.75 17.11 7.89
C SER A 267 -27.67 18.10 7.18
N SER A 268 -28.74 18.55 7.86
CA SER A 268 -29.67 19.56 7.34
C SER A 268 -28.98 20.86 6.94
N VAL A 269 -27.87 21.20 7.59
CA VAL A 269 -27.05 22.39 7.30
C VAL A 269 -26.21 22.23 6.03
N ASN A 270 -25.93 20.98 5.61
CA ASN A 270 -25.01 20.67 4.51
C ASN A 270 -25.69 20.10 3.26
N ASN A 271 -26.95 19.67 3.35
CA ASN A 271 -27.65 18.99 2.25
C ASN A 271 -27.63 19.79 0.94
N HIS A 272 -27.82 21.11 1.01
CA HIS A 272 -27.80 22.01 -0.15
C HIS A 272 -26.41 22.16 -0.80
N LYS A 273 -25.34 21.67 -0.16
CA LYS A 273 -23.96 21.71 -0.66
C LYS A 273 -23.58 20.46 -1.45
N ASN A 274 -24.49 19.47 -1.54
CA ASN A 274 -24.27 18.21 -2.24
C ASN A 274 -24.93 18.27 -3.63
N ARG A 275 -24.15 18.07 -4.70
CA ARG A 275 -24.70 17.99 -6.07
C ARG A 275 -25.55 16.74 -6.28
N PHE A 276 -25.17 15.63 -5.66
CA PHE A 276 -25.87 14.34 -5.71
C PHE A 276 -26.10 13.83 -4.28
N PRO A 277 -27.36 13.61 -3.84
CA PRO A 277 -27.68 13.22 -2.46
C PRO A 277 -27.15 11.84 -2.06
N ASP A 278 -26.97 10.93 -3.02
CA ASP A 278 -26.52 9.55 -2.80
C ASP A 278 -24.99 9.38 -2.94
N LEU A 279 -24.27 10.48 -3.17
CA LEU A 279 -22.80 10.54 -3.32
C LEU A 279 -22.23 11.49 -2.27
N LEU A 280 -22.08 10.97 -1.05
CA LEU A 280 -21.58 11.72 0.10
C LEU A 280 -20.23 11.16 0.56
N PRO A 281 -19.30 12.01 1.00
CA PRO A 281 -18.01 11.55 1.52
C PRO A 281 -18.21 10.88 2.88
N VAL A 282 -17.49 9.78 3.11
CA VAL A 282 -17.44 9.15 4.44
C VAL A 282 -16.81 10.13 5.41
N ASP A 283 -17.42 10.31 6.59
CA ASP A 283 -17.04 11.31 7.59
C ASP A 283 -15.55 11.21 7.97
N LYS A 284 -14.99 9.99 7.99
CA LYS A 284 -13.58 9.71 8.32
C LYS A 284 -12.59 10.20 7.25
N PHE A 285 -13.00 10.29 5.99
CA PHE A 285 -12.12 10.54 4.84
C PHE A 285 -12.39 11.88 4.14
N ARG A 286 -13.33 12.68 4.64
CA ARG A 286 -13.59 14.03 4.13
C ARG A 286 -12.48 15.02 4.56
N PRO A 287 -12.11 15.99 3.72
CA PRO A 287 -11.34 17.14 4.16
C PRO A 287 -12.14 17.94 5.19
N VAL A 288 -11.52 18.25 6.33
CA VAL A 288 -12.10 19.12 7.36
C VAL A 288 -11.56 20.53 7.16
N LEU A 289 -12.43 21.47 6.78
CA LEU A 289 -12.04 22.85 6.54
C LEU A 289 -11.82 23.58 7.88
N LYS A 290 -10.60 24.11 8.11
CA LYS A 290 -10.31 24.93 9.29
C LYS A 290 -10.53 26.40 8.98
N SER A 291 -11.39 27.07 9.74
CA SER A 291 -11.52 28.53 9.74
C SER A 291 -10.72 29.12 10.92
N PRO A 292 -9.92 30.18 10.72
CA PRO A 292 -9.29 30.88 11.84
C PRO A 292 -10.35 31.65 12.64
N GLY A 293 -10.66 31.16 13.85
CA GLY A 293 -11.61 31.77 14.79
C GLY A 293 -13.04 31.25 14.65
N ASN A 294 -13.75 31.13 15.78
CA ASN A 294 -15.18 30.78 15.87
C ASN A 294 -16.05 31.91 15.31
N VAL A 295 -15.95 32.18 14.01
CA VAL A 295 -16.82 33.14 13.33
C VAL A 295 -18.18 32.48 13.15
N PHE A 296 -19.26 33.17 13.57
CA PHE A 296 -20.64 32.75 13.32
C PHE A 296 -20.83 32.41 11.83
N GLY A 297 -21.24 31.18 11.54
CA GLY A 297 -21.42 30.68 10.17
C GLY A 297 -20.24 29.91 9.56
N SER A 298 -19.14 29.69 10.29
CA SER A 298 -18.04 28.83 9.82
C SER A 298 -18.51 27.39 9.66
N ASN A 299 -18.35 26.81 8.47
CA ASN A 299 -18.73 25.45 8.17
C ASN A 299 -17.48 24.65 7.74
N ASP A 300 -17.26 23.52 8.39
CA ASP A 300 -16.11 22.63 8.20
C ASP A 300 -16.30 21.61 7.06
N TYR A 301 -17.50 21.59 6.46
CA TYR A 301 -17.91 20.65 5.44
C TYR A 301 -17.77 21.20 4.02
N ILE A 302 -17.19 20.35 3.17
CA ILE A 302 -17.31 20.40 1.72
C ILE A 302 -17.58 18.96 1.26
N ASN A 303 -18.47 18.79 0.26
CA ASN A 303 -18.67 17.49 -0.37
C ASN A 303 -17.42 17.16 -1.23
N ALA A 304 -16.43 16.64 -0.54
CA ALA A 304 -15.21 16.12 -1.09
C ALA A 304 -14.75 15.01 -0.15
N THR A 305 -14.23 13.94 -0.73
CA THR A 305 -13.19 13.12 -0.11
C THR A 305 -11.85 13.71 -0.55
N PHE A 306 -10.72 13.18 -0.10
CA PHE A 306 -9.51 13.39 -0.89
C PHE A 306 -9.79 12.80 -2.29
N ALA A 307 -9.78 13.70 -3.31
CA ALA A 307 -10.37 13.62 -4.66
C ALA A 307 -11.77 14.28 -4.83
N LYS A 308 -11.94 15.17 -5.83
CA LYS A 308 -12.90 16.33 -5.86
C LYS A 308 -13.87 16.38 -7.07
N SER A 309 -14.70 17.44 -7.18
CA SER A 309 -15.73 17.72 -8.21
C SER A 309 -15.72 19.18 -8.76
N LEU A 310 -16.40 19.45 -9.90
CA LEU A 310 -16.39 20.67 -10.75
C LEU A 310 -17.45 21.76 -10.45
N THR A 311 -16.95 22.98 -10.20
CA THR A 311 -17.51 24.30 -10.56
C THR A 311 -16.32 25.10 -11.11
N LEU A 312 -16.50 26.16 -11.91
CA LEU A 312 -15.36 27.00 -12.31
C LEU A 312 -14.81 27.71 -11.06
N TYR A 313 -13.77 27.14 -10.46
CA TYR A 313 -13.16 27.61 -9.20
C TYR A 313 -11.88 28.41 -9.43
N TRP A 314 -11.58 28.76 -10.68
CA TRP A 314 -10.40 29.50 -11.06
C TRP A 314 -10.74 30.71 -11.93
N PRO A 315 -9.92 31.78 -11.90
CA PRO A 315 -10.07 32.92 -12.80
C PRO A 315 -9.72 32.54 -14.24
N ASN A 316 -10.49 33.06 -15.20
CA ASN A 316 -10.25 32.85 -16.63
C ASN A 316 -9.34 33.95 -17.20
N GLY A 317 -8.27 33.55 -17.90
CA GLY A 317 -7.37 34.46 -18.58
C GLY A 317 -6.02 34.64 -17.88
N HIS A 318 -4.99 34.96 -18.66
CA HIS A 318 -3.66 35.24 -18.14
C HIS A 318 -3.68 36.48 -17.25
N ASN A 319 -3.08 36.39 -16.06
CA ASN A 319 -3.10 37.38 -14.97
C ASN A 319 -4.49 37.71 -14.40
N ALA A 320 -5.54 36.99 -14.78
CA ALA A 320 -6.84 37.16 -14.14
C ALA A 320 -6.80 36.71 -12.67
N ALA A 321 -7.52 37.43 -11.83
CA ALA A 321 -7.59 37.17 -10.39
C ALA A 321 -9.05 36.99 -9.94
N ALA A 322 -9.28 36.03 -9.05
CA ALA A 322 -10.56 35.82 -8.40
C ALA A 322 -10.37 35.68 -6.89
N SER A 323 -11.32 36.18 -6.11
CA SER A 323 -11.32 36.05 -4.65
C SER A 323 -12.42 35.08 -4.20
N TYR A 324 -12.02 34.10 -3.40
CA TYR A 324 -12.91 33.12 -2.77
C TYR A 324 -12.74 33.22 -1.26
N GLY A 325 -13.53 34.10 -0.63
CA GLY A 325 -13.38 34.45 0.78
C GLY A 325 -12.01 35.09 1.09
N LEU A 326 -11.22 34.44 1.96
CA LEU A 326 -9.87 34.87 2.36
C LEU A 326 -8.78 34.46 1.37
N MET A 327 -9.12 33.67 0.36
CA MET A 327 -8.18 33.22 -0.67
C MET A 327 -8.30 34.09 -1.92
N THR A 328 -7.18 34.47 -2.49
CA THR A 328 -7.09 35.12 -3.80
C THR A 328 -6.31 34.20 -4.72
N VAL A 329 -6.90 33.81 -5.84
CA VAL A 329 -6.28 32.95 -6.86
C VAL A 329 -5.95 33.82 -8.05
N ILE A 330 -4.70 33.78 -8.51
CA ILE A 330 -4.21 34.56 -9.66
C ILE A 330 -3.66 33.58 -10.70
N CYS A 331 -4.17 33.61 -11.93
CA CYS A 331 -3.64 32.78 -13.01
C CYS A 331 -2.37 33.40 -13.58
N LYS A 332 -1.21 32.82 -13.29
CA LYS A 332 0.10 33.34 -13.72
C LYS A 332 0.50 32.87 -15.10
N LYS A 333 0.09 31.66 -15.46
CA LYS A 333 0.50 31.03 -16.71
C LYS A 333 -0.57 30.07 -17.20
N ILE A 334 -0.77 30.03 -18.51
CA ILE A 334 -1.63 29.08 -19.20
C ILE A 334 -0.81 28.46 -20.33
N ASP A 335 -0.65 27.15 -20.31
CA ASP A 335 -0.06 26.35 -21.40
C ASP A 335 -1.19 25.46 -21.96
N GLU A 336 -1.48 25.55 -23.26
CA GLU A 336 -2.53 24.77 -23.92
C GLU A 336 -1.93 23.76 -24.91
N SER A 337 -2.43 22.52 -24.86
CA SER A 337 -2.20 21.49 -25.87
C SER A 337 -3.54 20.87 -26.30
N ASP A 338 -3.50 20.01 -27.31
CA ASP A 338 -4.64 19.20 -27.75
C ASP A 338 -5.01 18.09 -26.74
N VAL A 339 -4.16 17.87 -25.73
CA VAL A 339 -4.33 16.88 -24.67
C VAL A 339 -4.87 17.50 -23.38
N PHE A 340 -4.28 18.61 -22.93
CA PHE A 340 -4.67 19.28 -21.68
C PHE A 340 -4.36 20.77 -21.69
N THR A 341 -5.02 21.51 -20.80
CA THR A 341 -4.59 22.86 -20.41
C THR A 341 -3.92 22.81 -19.05
N ARG A 342 -2.67 23.25 -18.96
CA ARG A 342 -2.01 23.55 -17.69
C ARG A 342 -2.20 25.01 -17.33
N ARG A 343 -2.59 25.25 -16.08
CA ARG A 343 -2.67 26.58 -15.48
C ARG A 343 -1.78 26.62 -14.25
N GLN A 344 -0.92 27.61 -14.13
CA GLN A 344 -0.20 27.86 -12.89
C GLN A 344 -0.90 28.97 -12.13
N PHE A 345 -1.36 28.66 -10.93
CA PHE A 345 -2.03 29.62 -10.05
C PHE A 345 -1.12 30.05 -8.91
N GLU A 346 -1.09 31.34 -8.62
CA GLU A 346 -0.62 31.85 -7.34
C GLU A 346 -1.83 32.01 -6.42
N VAL A 347 -1.89 31.22 -5.35
CA VAL A 347 -2.96 31.24 -4.35
C VAL A 347 -2.44 31.96 -3.11
N LYS A 348 -3.01 33.12 -2.79
CA LYS A 348 -2.64 33.95 -1.63
C LYS A 348 -3.72 33.90 -0.57
N HIS A 349 -3.31 33.77 0.69
CA HIS A 349 -4.22 33.97 1.81
C HIS A 349 -4.11 35.41 2.34
N LYS A 350 -5.20 36.19 2.25
CA LYS A 350 -5.24 37.64 2.55
C LYS A 350 -4.66 38.02 3.91
N ARG A 351 -4.88 37.20 4.94
CA ARG A 351 -4.38 37.47 6.31
C ARG A 351 -3.03 36.84 6.67
N ALA A 352 -2.72 35.68 6.09
CA ALA A 352 -1.60 34.87 6.55
C ALA A 352 -0.27 35.27 5.87
N GLN A 353 -0.30 36.20 4.90
CA GLN A 353 0.86 36.60 4.09
C GLN A 353 1.60 35.41 3.45
N LYS A 354 0.88 34.31 3.22
CA LYS A 354 1.38 33.09 2.56
C LYS A 354 0.83 33.01 1.14
N SER A 355 1.70 32.67 0.21
CA SER A 355 1.36 32.33 -1.17
C SER A 355 1.80 30.91 -1.50
N LEU A 356 1.05 30.24 -2.35
CA LEU A 356 1.35 28.92 -2.88
C LEU A 356 1.25 28.96 -4.40
N LEU A 357 2.22 28.36 -5.08
CA LEU A 357 2.11 28.07 -6.51
C LEU A 357 1.44 26.71 -6.68
N VAL A 358 0.38 26.67 -7.46
CA VAL A 358 -0.43 25.48 -7.72
C VAL A 358 -0.45 25.23 -9.22
N ASP A 359 0.11 24.11 -9.65
CA ASP A 359 -0.09 23.61 -11.00
C ASP A 359 -1.45 22.90 -11.09
N HIS A 360 -2.24 23.31 -12.07
CA HIS A 360 -3.58 22.80 -12.34
C HIS A 360 -3.65 22.27 -13.77
N PHE A 361 -4.18 21.07 -13.93
CA PHE A 361 -4.26 20.39 -15.21
C PHE A 361 -5.71 20.06 -15.55
N SER A 362 -6.18 20.54 -16.71
CA SER A 362 -7.50 20.19 -17.28
C SER A 362 -7.31 19.26 -18.45
N PHE A 363 -7.66 17.99 -18.28
CA PHE A 363 -7.55 16.99 -19.35
C PHE A 363 -8.72 17.10 -20.34
N HIS A 364 -8.40 17.16 -21.64
CA HIS A 364 -9.37 17.32 -22.74
C HIS A 364 -9.53 16.06 -23.59
N GLY A 365 -8.75 15.01 -23.32
CA GLY A 365 -8.77 13.78 -24.11
C GLY A 365 -9.92 12.83 -23.78
N TRP A 366 -11.08 13.32 -23.34
CA TRP A 366 -12.26 12.47 -23.11
C TRP A 366 -13.17 12.46 -24.34
N SER A 367 -13.33 11.29 -24.97
CA SER A 367 -14.32 11.06 -26.03
C SER A 367 -15.56 10.39 -25.42
N GLY A 368 -16.56 11.19 -25.03
CA GLY A 368 -17.73 10.69 -24.32
C GLY A 368 -17.36 10.11 -22.94
N ASN A 369 -17.61 8.81 -22.73
CA ASN A 369 -17.32 8.11 -21.46
C ASN A 369 -15.96 7.41 -21.45
N LYS A 370 -15.17 7.49 -22.52
CA LYS A 370 -13.86 6.82 -22.65
C LYS A 370 -12.76 7.85 -22.90
N PRO A 371 -11.65 7.82 -22.15
CA PRO A 371 -10.47 8.61 -22.47
C PRO A 371 -9.80 8.04 -23.70
N ASP A 372 -9.29 8.93 -24.54
CA ASP A 372 -8.27 8.57 -25.50
C ASP A 372 -7.02 8.11 -24.75
N VAL A 373 -6.56 6.91 -25.10
CA VAL A 373 -5.48 6.21 -24.39
C VAL A 373 -4.15 6.94 -24.54
N HIS A 374 -3.87 7.51 -25.71
CA HIS A 374 -2.64 8.26 -25.99
C HIS A 374 -2.65 9.60 -25.27
N LYS A 375 -3.79 10.29 -25.27
CA LYS A 375 -3.95 11.56 -24.55
C LYS A 375 -3.84 11.37 -23.04
N LEU A 376 -4.47 10.33 -22.47
CA LEU A 376 -4.38 10.08 -21.03
C LEU A 376 -2.96 9.70 -20.62
N ARG A 377 -2.26 8.93 -21.45
CA ARG A 377 -0.83 8.63 -21.29
C ARG A 377 0.01 9.89 -21.16
N GLU A 378 -0.11 10.80 -22.13
CA GLU A 378 0.63 12.06 -22.12
C GLU A 378 0.28 12.88 -20.87
N PHE A 379 -1.00 12.96 -20.52
CA PHE A 379 -1.47 13.63 -19.32
C PHE A 379 -0.84 13.08 -18.04
N ILE A 380 -0.78 11.74 -17.89
CA ILE A 380 -0.13 11.06 -16.77
C ILE A 380 1.36 11.40 -16.70
N LYS A 381 2.07 11.38 -17.84
CA LYS A 381 3.50 11.72 -17.93
C LYS A 381 3.78 13.10 -17.34
N TYR A 382 2.97 14.11 -17.70
CA TYR A 382 3.17 15.47 -17.18
C TYR A 382 2.79 15.61 -15.71
N THR A 383 1.68 15.01 -15.28
CA THR A 383 1.15 15.18 -13.93
C THR A 383 1.96 14.45 -12.86
N ARG A 384 2.55 13.28 -13.16
CA ARG A 384 3.38 12.50 -12.23
C ARG A 384 4.69 13.17 -11.82
N THR A 385 5.19 14.11 -12.62
CA THR A 385 6.48 14.78 -12.37
C THR A 385 6.35 16.07 -11.56
N LYS A 386 5.16 16.43 -11.08
CA LYS A 386 4.89 17.75 -10.50
C LYS A 386 4.50 17.67 -9.03
N GLY A 387 5.24 18.42 -8.22
CA GLY A 387 4.99 18.59 -6.79
C GLY A 387 5.38 17.36 -5.96
N THR A 388 5.50 17.56 -4.65
CA THR A 388 5.75 16.50 -3.65
C THR A 388 4.62 16.39 -2.62
N GLY A 389 3.63 17.28 -2.70
CA GLY A 389 2.46 17.30 -1.83
C GLY A 389 1.29 16.48 -2.39
N PRO A 390 0.19 16.35 -1.63
CA PRO A 390 -1.00 15.64 -2.08
C PRO A 390 -1.59 16.23 -3.37
N ALA A 391 -1.80 15.38 -4.37
CA ALA A 391 -2.49 15.77 -5.59
C ALA A 391 -4.02 15.82 -5.36
N ILE A 392 -4.68 16.84 -5.92
CA ILE A 392 -6.14 16.93 -5.96
C ILE A 392 -6.61 16.51 -7.35
N VAL A 393 -7.18 15.32 -7.46
CA VAL A 393 -7.76 14.80 -8.71
C VAL A 393 -9.28 14.97 -8.66
N HIS A 394 -9.92 15.44 -9.73
CA HIS A 394 -11.37 15.61 -9.75
C HIS A 394 -12.00 15.35 -11.12
N CYS A 395 -13.28 14.96 -11.12
CA CYS A 395 -14.13 14.87 -12.31
C CYS A 395 -15.53 15.44 -12.00
N ILE A 396 -16.60 15.03 -12.70
CA ILE A 396 -17.95 15.56 -12.43
C ILE A 396 -18.45 15.13 -11.04
N ASN A 397 -18.32 13.84 -10.71
CA ASN A 397 -18.82 13.27 -9.47
C ASN A 397 -17.72 12.83 -8.49
N GLY A 398 -16.45 12.99 -8.86
CA GLY A 398 -15.30 12.64 -8.02
C GLY A 398 -15.08 11.15 -7.79
N VAL A 399 -15.85 10.28 -8.44
CA VAL A 399 -15.81 8.82 -8.22
C VAL A 399 -15.67 7.99 -9.49
N GLY A 400 -16.04 8.51 -10.67
CA GLY A 400 -15.85 7.78 -11.95
C GLY A 400 -14.44 7.93 -12.49
N LEU A 401 -14.28 8.79 -13.51
CA LEU A 401 -13.01 9.01 -14.23
C LEU A 401 -11.82 9.46 -13.36
N SER A 402 -12.08 10.22 -12.30
CA SER A 402 -11.01 10.60 -11.35
C SER A 402 -10.49 9.39 -10.59
N ALA A 403 -11.35 8.43 -10.23
CA ALA A 403 -10.93 7.17 -9.62
C ALA A 403 -10.23 6.26 -10.62
N VAL A 404 -10.62 6.26 -11.90
CA VAL A 404 -9.88 5.56 -12.97
C VAL A 404 -8.45 6.12 -13.05
N TYR A 405 -8.29 7.43 -13.11
CA TYR A 405 -6.97 8.07 -13.12
C TYR A 405 -6.16 7.69 -11.87
N VAL A 406 -6.72 7.82 -10.66
CA VAL A 406 -6.04 7.46 -9.40
C VAL A 406 -5.64 5.99 -9.36
N THR A 407 -6.49 5.09 -9.86
CA THR A 407 -6.22 3.66 -9.94
C THR A 407 -5.08 3.38 -10.91
N VAL A 408 -5.12 3.96 -12.13
CA VAL A 408 -4.07 3.77 -13.14
C VAL A 408 -2.72 4.31 -12.65
N ILE A 409 -2.64 5.52 -12.09
CA ILE A 409 -1.34 6.04 -11.61
C ILE A 409 -0.76 5.20 -10.46
N SER A 410 -1.61 4.67 -9.59
CA SER A 410 -1.19 3.80 -8.47
C SER A 410 -0.63 2.49 -9.00
N GLU A 411 -1.27 1.91 -10.02
CA GLU A 411 -0.83 0.67 -10.65
C GLU A 411 0.40 0.86 -11.55
N LEU A 412 0.57 2.02 -12.18
CA LEU A 412 1.81 2.35 -12.90
C LEU A 412 3.02 2.41 -11.95
N GLU A 413 2.85 3.03 -10.77
CA GLU A 413 3.90 3.02 -9.74
C GLU A 413 4.19 1.60 -9.25
N ARG A 414 3.16 0.75 -9.13
CA ARG A 414 3.34 -0.67 -8.79
C ARG A 414 4.08 -1.43 -9.89
N ILE A 415 3.75 -1.22 -11.16
CA ILE A 415 4.45 -1.83 -12.30
C ILE A 415 5.94 -1.49 -12.25
N GLU A 416 6.26 -0.20 -12.05
CA GLU A 416 7.65 0.28 -12.02
C GLU A 416 8.45 -0.31 -10.86
N LYS A 417 7.84 -0.47 -9.68
CA LYS A 417 8.55 -0.91 -8.47
C LYS A 417 8.48 -2.42 -8.22
N GLU A 418 7.40 -3.09 -8.61
CA GLU A 418 7.11 -4.49 -8.28
C GLU A 418 6.99 -5.40 -9.51
N GLY A 419 6.86 -4.86 -10.73
CA GLY A 419 6.66 -5.65 -11.94
C GLY A 419 5.33 -6.42 -11.98
N THR A 420 4.35 -6.03 -11.16
CA THR A 420 3.03 -6.67 -11.07
C THR A 420 1.89 -5.65 -11.10
N VAL A 421 0.67 -6.14 -11.38
CA VAL A 421 -0.57 -5.36 -11.46
C VAL A 421 -1.66 -6.03 -10.62
N ASP A 422 -2.39 -5.26 -9.83
CA ASP A 422 -3.55 -5.67 -9.03
C ASP A 422 -4.61 -4.54 -8.95
N VAL A 423 -5.29 -4.29 -10.07
CA VAL A 423 -6.35 -3.27 -10.20
C VAL A 423 -7.46 -3.49 -9.16
N PHE A 424 -7.86 -4.74 -8.91
CA PHE A 424 -8.91 -5.06 -7.95
C PHE A 424 -8.55 -4.59 -6.55
N GLN A 425 -7.36 -4.96 -6.02
CA GLN A 425 -7.00 -4.61 -4.64
C GLN A 425 -6.80 -3.10 -4.49
N THR A 426 -6.21 -2.46 -5.49
CA THR A 426 -6.06 -1.00 -5.51
C THR A 426 -7.43 -0.31 -5.48
N LEU A 427 -8.39 -0.77 -6.27
CA LEU A 427 -9.74 -0.22 -6.27
C LEU A 427 -10.53 -0.57 -5.01
N ASN A 428 -10.41 -1.79 -4.49
CA ASN A 428 -11.06 -2.22 -3.25
C ASN A 428 -10.64 -1.31 -2.09
N LYS A 429 -9.33 -1.02 -2.00
CA LYS A 429 -8.78 -0.08 -1.02
C LYS A 429 -9.28 1.35 -1.26
N LEU A 430 -9.35 1.80 -2.52
CA LEU A 430 -9.89 3.11 -2.84
C LEU A 430 -11.36 3.23 -2.44
N ARG A 431 -12.17 2.18 -2.63
CA ARG A 431 -13.59 2.14 -2.26
C ARG A 431 -13.85 2.21 -0.76
N LYS A 432 -12.93 1.67 0.07
CA LYS A 432 -12.97 1.87 1.53
C LYS A 432 -12.89 3.36 1.91
N GLN A 433 -12.22 4.18 1.10
CA GLN A 433 -12.03 5.62 1.35
C GLN A 433 -13.05 6.49 0.61
N CYS A 434 -13.40 6.07 -0.62
CA CYS A 434 -14.27 6.77 -1.54
C CYS A 434 -15.30 5.79 -2.09
N PRO A 435 -16.46 5.64 -1.42
CA PRO A 435 -17.49 4.70 -1.84
C PRO A 435 -17.91 4.94 -3.28
N LYS A 436 -18.16 3.86 -4.02
CA LYS A 436 -18.50 3.89 -5.46
C LYS A 436 -17.37 4.40 -6.39
N ALA A 437 -16.12 4.53 -5.92
CA ALA A 437 -14.98 4.75 -6.81
C ALA A 437 -14.96 3.70 -7.93
N VAL A 438 -14.79 4.16 -9.19
CA VAL A 438 -15.03 3.41 -10.43
C VAL A 438 -16.45 2.83 -10.43
N GLN A 439 -17.39 3.52 -11.06
CA GLN A 439 -18.82 3.28 -10.95
C GLN A 439 -19.34 2.23 -11.92
N THR A 440 -18.68 2.06 -13.08
CA THR A 440 -19.14 1.12 -14.11
C THR A 440 -18.10 0.04 -14.41
N GLN A 441 -18.57 -1.07 -14.95
CA GLN A 441 -17.69 -2.13 -15.43
C GLN A 441 -16.78 -1.63 -16.57
N ASP A 442 -17.27 -0.71 -17.40
CA ASP A 442 -16.48 -0.12 -18.48
C ASP A 442 -15.35 0.73 -17.91
N GLU A 443 -15.59 1.54 -16.87
CA GLU A 443 -14.53 2.27 -16.17
C GLU A 443 -13.49 1.35 -15.52
N TYR A 444 -13.91 0.19 -15.02
CA TYR A 444 -13.00 -0.83 -14.49
C TYR A 444 -12.15 -1.46 -15.61
N LEU A 445 -12.76 -1.74 -16.76
CA LEU A 445 -12.06 -2.23 -17.95
C LEU A 445 -11.04 -1.22 -18.48
N LEU A 446 -11.36 0.08 -18.44
CA LEU A 446 -10.44 1.15 -18.85
C LEU A 446 -9.13 1.10 -18.06
N CYS A 447 -9.19 0.81 -16.75
CA CYS A 447 -7.98 0.66 -15.94
C CYS A 447 -7.02 -0.37 -16.53
N TYR A 448 -7.52 -1.56 -16.89
CA TYR A 448 -6.70 -2.61 -17.51
C TYR A 448 -6.22 -2.25 -18.91
N GLU A 449 -7.07 -1.62 -19.73
CA GLU A 449 -6.70 -1.20 -21.08
C GLU A 449 -5.52 -0.21 -21.06
N HIS A 450 -5.54 0.78 -20.16
CA HIS A 450 -4.44 1.74 -20.02
C HIS A 450 -3.14 1.10 -19.52
N LEU A 451 -3.24 0.19 -18.54
CA LEU A 451 -2.05 -0.49 -18.02
C LEU A 451 -1.43 -1.43 -19.07
N ARG A 452 -2.25 -2.13 -19.86
CA ARG A 452 -1.77 -2.96 -20.96
C ARG A 452 -1.14 -2.13 -22.08
N ASP A 453 -1.77 -1.01 -22.42
CA ASP A 453 -1.22 -0.06 -23.39
C ASP A 453 0.13 0.51 -22.94
N HIS A 454 0.28 0.84 -21.66
CA HIS A 454 1.56 1.25 -21.06
C HIS A 454 2.65 0.20 -21.25
N LEU A 455 2.33 -1.05 -20.93
CA LEU A 455 3.26 -2.16 -21.04
C LEU A 455 3.67 -2.46 -22.49
N ASN A 456 2.79 -2.22 -23.46
CA ASN A 456 3.07 -2.44 -24.88
C ASN A 456 3.89 -1.32 -25.53
N ASN A 457 3.90 -0.12 -24.94
CA ASN A 457 4.56 1.05 -25.50
C ASN A 457 5.48 1.76 -24.47
N PRO A 458 6.46 1.06 -23.86
CA PRO A 458 7.22 1.56 -22.72
C PRO A 458 8.03 2.84 -23.01
N ASP A 459 8.56 2.98 -24.23
CA ASP A 459 9.37 4.13 -24.66
C ASP A 459 8.57 5.44 -24.74
N GLU A 460 7.25 5.35 -24.87
CA GLU A 460 6.37 6.52 -24.93
C GLU A 460 6.01 7.04 -23.54
N TYR A 461 6.16 6.22 -22.50
CA TYR A 461 5.88 6.58 -21.10
C TYR A 461 7.14 6.92 -20.28
N THR A 462 8.34 6.71 -20.82
CA THR A 462 9.57 7.09 -20.16
C THR A 462 9.58 8.61 -19.96
N VAL A 463 9.58 9.03 -18.71
CA VAL A 463 9.94 10.40 -18.35
C VAL A 463 11.44 10.49 -18.56
N VAL A 464 11.86 11.08 -19.67
CA VAL A 464 13.27 11.45 -19.86
C VAL A 464 13.54 12.55 -18.82
N PHE A 465 14.35 12.21 -17.82
CA PHE A 465 14.78 13.14 -16.77
C PHE A 465 15.84 14.11 -17.28
#